data_AF-A0A2R7KVZ1-F1
#
_entry.id   AF-A0A2R7KVZ1-F1
#
_cell.length_a   1.000
_cell.length_b   1.000
_cell.length_c   1.000
_cell.angle_alpha   90.00
_cell.angle_beta   90.00
_cell.angle_gamma   90.00
#
_symmetry.space_group_name_H-M   'P 1'
#
loop_
_entity.id
_entity.type
_entity.pdbx_description
1 polymer ?
#
loop_
_entity_poly.entity_id
_entity_poly.type
_entity_poly.pdbx_seq_one_letter_code
_entity_poly.pdbx_strand_id
1 'polypeptide(L)'
;MRYTLEIQKLLNRANQENIHPKDAAKLLIEAIQIADTNEDVEWGYELREDLMDTQWRLVGREEFVRAFSWMLNTYDADPENYAVEDLLWKYKWIIDELFSNPEVPLEQLDNVLSDYKRRLEEKGYGLRSYYSKLLHEALGQKEPEGSKKYLDLVNSLPIDELSDCRACEMDTEVAFLVNKGDFTAAYHKAQPLLQKQYTCAHVPVITLCQLCYLAVKNNENEKAEELFVRAEEELHEREEDSTLIVSIGLLIVFLFHNHKEKGWEYIEKYLPWAMECRTSREFFFSQYMAEALKLEDQEKEVTLELPHEHPLYTSAAIYKVKDLYDFYYKQAQRNAAQFDERNGNSNFSIQLKQALS
;
A
#
# COMPACT_ATOMS: atom_id res chain seq x y z
N MET A 1 38.08 -5.06 -6.75
CA MET A 1 38.65 -4.95 -5.37
C MET A 1 38.57 -3.54 -4.77
N ARG A 2 38.87 -2.45 -5.49
CA ARG A 2 38.68 -1.09 -4.95
C ARG A 2 37.21 -0.67 -4.92
N TYR A 3 36.47 -0.96 -5.99
CA TYR A 3 35.04 -0.61 -6.09
C TYR A 3 34.17 -1.42 -5.12
N THR A 4 34.49 -2.70 -4.87
CA THR A 4 33.78 -3.54 -3.89
C THR A 4 33.88 -2.99 -2.47
N LEU A 5 35.01 -2.37 -2.10
CA LEU A 5 35.13 -1.66 -0.82
C LEU A 5 34.30 -0.37 -0.77
N GLU A 6 34.09 0.29 -1.91
CA GLU A 6 33.22 1.48 -2.00
C GLU A 6 31.75 1.08 -1.86
N ILE A 7 31.32 0.00 -2.53
CA ILE A 7 30.00 -0.62 -2.35
C ILE A 7 29.77 -1.00 -0.88
N GLN A 8 30.72 -1.71 -0.26
CA GLN A 8 30.60 -2.10 1.16
C GLN A 8 30.49 -0.91 2.11
N LYS A 9 31.15 0.21 1.82
CA LYS A 9 31.00 1.44 2.63
C LYS A 9 29.61 2.04 2.50
N LEU A 10 29.02 2.00 1.31
CA LEU A 10 27.65 2.47 1.09
C LEU A 10 26.65 1.55 1.80
N LEU A 11 26.80 0.23 1.68
CA LEU A 11 25.98 -0.75 2.39
C LEU A 11 26.06 -0.61 3.91
N ASN A 12 27.26 -0.45 4.46
CA ASN A 12 27.43 -0.21 5.90
C ASN A 12 26.73 1.05 6.38
N ARG A 13 26.58 2.07 5.52
CA ARG A 13 25.79 3.27 5.82
C ARG A 13 24.29 2.99 5.65
N ALA A 14 23.89 2.28 4.59
CA ALA A 14 22.51 1.89 4.30
C ALA A 14 21.89 0.98 5.38
N ASN A 15 22.73 0.26 6.13
CA ASN A 15 22.32 -0.69 7.17
C ASN A 15 22.53 -0.17 8.61
N GLN A 16 22.76 1.14 8.81
CA GLN A 16 22.85 1.70 10.16
C GLN A 16 21.49 1.62 10.87
N GLU A 17 21.47 1.29 12.17
CA GLU A 17 20.24 1.02 12.92
C GLU A 17 19.17 2.13 12.84
N ASN A 18 19.57 3.39 12.65
CA ASN A 18 18.68 4.55 12.63
C ASN A 18 18.64 5.27 11.27
N ILE A 19 19.02 4.60 10.18
CA ILE A 19 18.92 5.22 8.86
C ILE A 19 17.48 5.17 8.35
N HIS A 20 16.97 6.34 7.96
CA HIS A 20 15.67 6.43 7.34
C HIS A 20 15.66 5.64 6.01
N PRO A 21 14.65 4.81 5.70
CA PRO A 21 14.66 3.94 4.52
C PRO A 21 14.85 4.67 3.18
N LYS A 22 14.39 5.93 3.07
CA LYS A 22 14.67 6.77 1.88
C LYS A 22 16.15 7.04 1.65
N ASP A 23 16.90 7.28 2.71
CA ASP A 23 18.33 7.57 2.59
C ASP A 23 19.11 6.27 2.35
N ALA A 24 18.67 5.15 2.94
CA ALA A 24 19.18 3.83 2.58
C ALA A 24 18.97 3.54 1.08
N ALA A 25 17.78 3.81 0.53
CA ALA A 25 17.49 3.62 -0.89
C ALA A 25 18.42 4.44 -1.80
N LYS A 26 18.72 5.71 -1.45
CA LYS A 26 19.68 6.54 -2.20
C LYS A 26 21.09 5.94 -2.20
N LEU A 27 21.55 5.45 -1.05
CA LEU A 27 22.86 4.80 -0.93
C LEU A 27 22.93 3.49 -1.73
N LEU A 28 21.85 2.73 -1.76
CA LEU A 28 21.74 1.52 -2.59
C LEU A 28 21.79 1.86 -4.08
N ILE A 29 21.10 2.92 -4.52
CA ILE A 29 21.17 3.40 -5.91
C ILE A 29 22.61 3.82 -6.28
N GLU A 30 23.32 4.51 -5.40
CA GLU A 30 24.74 4.84 -5.60
C GLU A 30 25.61 3.57 -5.71
N ALA A 31 25.38 2.58 -4.86
CA ALA A 31 26.10 1.31 -4.90
C ALA A 31 25.84 0.54 -6.20
N ILE A 32 24.58 0.52 -6.66
CA ILE A 32 24.17 -0.09 -7.94
C ILE A 32 24.91 0.56 -9.11
N GLN A 33 25.03 1.89 -9.12
CA GLN A 33 25.77 2.59 -10.18
C GLN A 33 27.25 2.17 -10.23
N ILE A 34 27.86 1.94 -9.06
CA ILE A 34 29.23 1.45 -8.98
C ILE A 34 29.32 0.01 -9.53
N ALA A 35 28.40 -0.87 -9.15
CA ALA A 35 28.35 -2.24 -9.66
C ALA A 35 28.18 -2.27 -11.20
N ASP A 36 27.19 -1.53 -11.71
CA ASP A 36 26.89 -1.42 -13.15
C ASP A 36 28.10 -0.89 -13.94
N THR A 37 28.79 0.14 -13.43
CA THR A 37 29.98 0.72 -14.08
C THR A 37 31.16 -0.26 -14.17
N ASN A 38 31.21 -1.24 -13.26
CA ASN A 38 32.25 -2.27 -13.22
C ASN A 38 31.78 -3.60 -13.84
N GLU A 39 30.59 -3.64 -14.45
CA GLU A 39 29.97 -4.84 -15.03
C GLU A 39 29.86 -6.00 -14.03
N ASP A 40 29.68 -5.67 -12.74
CA ASP A 40 29.60 -6.65 -11.65
C ASP A 40 28.14 -7.07 -11.44
N VAL A 41 27.75 -8.14 -12.14
CA VAL A 41 26.36 -8.63 -12.19
C VAL A 41 25.92 -9.21 -10.84
N GLU A 42 26.83 -9.85 -10.09
CA GLU A 42 26.54 -10.45 -8.78
C GLU A 42 26.17 -9.35 -7.78
N TRP A 43 27.03 -8.34 -7.61
CA TRP A 43 26.71 -7.16 -6.81
C TRP A 43 25.48 -6.42 -7.37
N GLY A 44 25.36 -6.33 -8.69
CA GLY A 44 24.22 -5.68 -9.33
C GLY A 44 22.88 -6.33 -8.99
N TYR A 45 22.85 -7.65 -8.79
CA TYR A 45 21.66 -8.40 -8.39
C TYR A 45 21.35 -8.23 -6.92
N GLU A 46 22.32 -8.50 -6.02
CA GLU A 46 22.14 -8.38 -4.57
C GLU A 46 21.70 -6.96 -4.16
N LEU A 47 22.33 -5.92 -4.74
CA LEU A 47 21.99 -4.54 -4.39
C LEU A 47 20.59 -4.12 -4.87
N ARG A 48 20.13 -4.67 -6.00
CA ARG A 48 18.76 -4.43 -6.50
C ARG A 48 17.75 -5.18 -5.66
N GLU A 49 18.12 -6.36 -5.17
CA GLU A 49 17.33 -7.11 -4.22
C GLU A 49 17.10 -6.31 -2.92
N ASP A 50 18.18 -5.80 -2.33
CA ASP A 50 18.15 -4.93 -1.13
C ASP A 50 17.37 -3.63 -1.39
N LEU A 51 17.54 -3.04 -2.58
CA LEU A 51 16.79 -1.84 -2.97
C LEU A 51 15.29 -2.12 -3.03
N MET A 52 14.88 -3.26 -3.58
CA MET A 52 13.46 -3.65 -3.61
C MET A 52 12.92 -3.84 -2.19
N ASP A 53 13.63 -4.53 -1.31
CA ASP A 53 13.18 -4.74 0.08
C ASP A 53 13.07 -3.40 0.84
N THR A 54 13.99 -2.47 0.57
CA THR A 54 13.97 -1.12 1.14
C THR A 54 12.80 -0.30 0.61
N GLN A 55 12.60 -0.26 -0.71
CA GLN A 55 11.49 0.46 -1.34
C GLN A 55 10.14 -0.17 -1.01
N TRP A 56 10.08 -1.46 -0.70
CA TRP A 56 8.86 -2.12 -0.24
C TRP A 56 8.33 -1.54 1.09
N ARG A 57 9.15 -0.83 1.84
CA ARG A 57 8.77 -0.13 3.09
C ARG A 57 8.47 1.36 2.89
N LEU A 58 8.52 1.82 1.65
CA LEU A 58 8.29 3.22 1.30
C LEU A 58 6.99 3.39 0.53
N VAL A 59 6.41 4.58 0.65
CA VAL A 59 5.28 4.98 -0.19
C VAL A 59 5.73 5.29 -1.63
N GLY A 60 6.88 5.95 -1.80
CA GLY A 60 7.50 6.22 -3.10
C GLY A 60 8.48 5.12 -3.52
N ARG A 61 8.35 4.65 -4.78
CA ARG A 61 9.00 3.43 -5.30
C ARG A 61 9.52 3.57 -6.73
N GLU A 62 10.20 4.68 -7.01
CA GLU A 62 10.55 5.09 -8.38
C GLU A 62 11.41 4.07 -9.14
N GLU A 63 12.28 3.33 -8.46
CA GLU A 63 13.19 2.35 -9.08
C GLU A 63 12.66 0.91 -9.03
N PHE A 64 11.50 0.67 -8.42
CA PHE A 64 11.06 -0.66 -8.03
C PHE A 64 10.84 -1.60 -9.22
N VAL A 65 10.08 -1.13 -10.23
CA VAL A 65 9.83 -1.89 -11.47
C VAL A 65 11.11 -2.05 -12.29
N ARG A 66 11.98 -1.04 -12.31
CA ARG A 66 13.24 -1.07 -13.08
C ARG A 66 14.24 -2.06 -12.46
N ALA A 67 14.40 -2.05 -11.14
CA ALA A 67 15.24 -2.98 -10.40
C ALA A 67 14.78 -4.42 -10.66
N PHE A 68 13.48 -4.69 -10.50
CA PHE A 68 12.93 -6.01 -10.76
C PHE A 68 13.09 -6.47 -12.20
N SER A 69 12.81 -5.60 -13.18
CA SER A 69 12.95 -5.96 -14.60
C SER A 69 14.39 -6.35 -14.94
N TRP A 70 15.37 -5.67 -14.35
CA TRP A 70 16.77 -6.04 -14.50
C TRP A 70 17.05 -7.40 -13.83
N MET A 71 16.61 -7.61 -12.58
CA MET A 71 16.81 -8.88 -11.87
C MET A 71 16.17 -10.06 -12.61
N LEU A 72 14.97 -9.89 -13.16
CA LEU A 72 14.26 -10.90 -13.93
C LEU A 72 15.03 -11.29 -15.20
N ASN A 73 15.56 -10.31 -15.94
CA ASN A 73 16.39 -10.57 -17.13
C ASN A 73 17.71 -11.26 -16.75
N THR A 74 18.33 -10.85 -15.65
CA THR A 74 19.56 -11.47 -15.13
C THR A 74 19.32 -12.92 -14.70
N TYR A 75 18.20 -13.19 -14.01
CA TYR A 75 17.77 -14.54 -13.68
C TYR A 75 17.52 -15.39 -14.95
N ASP A 76 16.81 -14.85 -15.94
CA ASP A 76 16.49 -15.58 -17.17
C ASP A 76 17.73 -15.92 -18.00
N ALA A 77 18.77 -15.10 -17.91
CA ALA A 77 20.05 -15.35 -18.56
C ALA A 77 20.86 -16.45 -17.86
N ASP A 78 20.74 -16.59 -16.55
CA ASP A 78 21.55 -17.51 -15.74
C ASP A 78 20.84 -18.01 -14.47
N PRO A 79 19.79 -18.85 -14.62
CA PRO A 79 18.88 -19.20 -13.53
C PRO A 79 19.51 -20.09 -12.45
N GLU A 80 20.69 -20.68 -12.69
CA GLU A 80 21.38 -21.55 -11.72
C GLU A 80 22.08 -20.74 -10.61
N ASN A 81 22.34 -19.45 -10.85
CA ASN A 81 23.09 -18.59 -9.94
C ASN A 81 22.21 -17.72 -9.03
N TYR A 82 20.89 -17.79 -9.15
CA TYR A 82 19.95 -16.93 -8.42
C TYR A 82 18.78 -17.73 -7.83
N ALA A 83 18.39 -17.38 -6.60
CA ALA A 83 17.27 -18.02 -5.92
C ALA A 83 15.95 -17.66 -6.60
N VAL A 84 15.20 -18.68 -7.04
CA VAL A 84 13.93 -18.47 -7.73
C VAL A 84 12.82 -18.05 -6.78
N GLU A 85 12.86 -18.55 -5.54
CA GLU A 85 11.93 -18.23 -4.47
C GLU A 85 11.89 -16.71 -4.22
N ASP A 86 13.06 -16.09 -4.04
CA ASP A 86 13.18 -14.67 -3.74
C ASP A 86 12.73 -13.79 -4.91
N LEU A 87 13.06 -14.20 -6.14
CA LEU A 87 12.59 -13.54 -7.35
C LEU A 87 11.06 -13.63 -7.47
N LEU A 88 10.47 -14.82 -7.30
CA LEU A 88 9.02 -15.03 -7.40
C LEU A 88 8.26 -14.32 -6.27
N TRP A 89 8.88 -14.18 -5.10
CA TRP A 89 8.32 -13.40 -4.01
C TRP A 89 8.24 -11.91 -4.39
N LYS A 90 9.34 -11.36 -4.91
CA LYS A 90 9.41 -9.97 -5.41
C LYS A 90 8.53 -9.74 -6.64
N TYR A 91 8.30 -10.78 -7.45
CA TYR A 91 7.35 -10.74 -8.57
C TYR A 91 5.92 -10.40 -8.07
N LYS A 92 5.47 -10.97 -6.95
CA LYS A 92 4.16 -10.63 -6.35
C LYS A 92 4.06 -9.14 -6.04
N TRP A 93 5.12 -8.55 -5.51
CA TRP A 93 5.15 -7.13 -5.18
C TRP A 93 5.06 -6.23 -6.40
N ILE A 94 5.67 -6.64 -7.51
CA ILE A 94 5.54 -5.94 -8.79
C ILE A 94 4.12 -6.04 -9.33
N ILE A 95 3.46 -7.19 -9.21
CA ILE A 95 2.05 -7.32 -9.59
C ILE A 95 1.19 -6.31 -8.80
N ASP A 96 1.39 -6.20 -7.49
CA ASP A 96 0.68 -5.23 -6.65
C ASP A 96 0.96 -3.77 -7.09
N GLU A 97 2.23 -3.46 -7.39
CA GLU A 97 2.65 -2.12 -7.86
C GLU A 97 2.00 -1.77 -9.21
N LEU A 98 2.00 -2.70 -10.16
CA LEU A 98 1.43 -2.48 -11.49
C LEU A 98 -0.10 -2.36 -11.42
N PHE A 99 -0.78 -3.17 -10.60
CA PHE A 99 -2.22 -3.01 -10.37
C PHE A 99 -2.56 -1.66 -9.78
N SER A 100 -1.71 -1.15 -8.89
CA SER A 100 -1.89 0.17 -8.31
C SER A 100 -1.81 1.28 -9.34
N ASN A 101 -1.11 1.12 -10.47
CA ASN A 101 -0.88 2.20 -11.43
C ASN A 101 -1.93 2.19 -12.57
N PRO A 102 -2.79 3.21 -12.70
CA PRO A 102 -3.78 3.27 -13.77
C PRO A 102 -3.17 3.51 -15.16
N GLU A 103 -1.91 3.96 -15.24
CA GLU A 103 -1.22 4.19 -16.52
C GLU A 103 -0.71 2.88 -17.17
N VAL A 104 -0.63 1.79 -16.40
CA VAL A 104 -0.22 0.48 -16.93
C VAL A 104 -1.41 -0.15 -17.66
N PRO A 105 -1.32 -0.44 -18.98
CA PRO A 105 -2.42 -1.04 -19.72
C PRO A 105 -2.77 -2.45 -19.23
N LEU A 106 -4.04 -2.84 -19.33
CA LEU A 106 -4.49 -4.19 -18.94
C LEU A 106 -3.75 -5.31 -19.70
N GLU A 107 -3.43 -5.10 -20.98
CA GLU A 107 -2.65 -6.07 -21.77
C GLU A 107 -1.26 -6.33 -21.14
N GLN A 108 -0.62 -5.29 -20.59
CA GLN A 108 0.66 -5.44 -19.91
C GLN A 108 0.49 -6.19 -18.58
N LEU A 109 -0.57 -5.91 -17.81
CA LEU A 109 -0.90 -6.65 -16.59
C LEU A 109 -1.15 -8.13 -16.88
N ASP A 110 -1.91 -8.44 -17.93
CA ASP A 110 -2.20 -9.81 -18.35
C ASP A 110 -0.92 -10.56 -18.75
N ASN A 111 0.01 -9.90 -19.44
CA ASN A 111 1.31 -10.49 -19.78
C ASN A 111 2.14 -10.81 -18.53
N VAL A 112 2.21 -9.88 -17.57
CA VAL A 112 2.95 -10.05 -16.31
C VAL A 112 2.32 -11.18 -15.46
N LEU A 113 1.00 -11.22 -15.35
CA LEU A 113 0.27 -12.28 -14.64
C LEU A 113 0.47 -13.65 -15.30
N SER A 114 0.45 -13.69 -16.64
CA SER A 114 0.66 -14.93 -17.40
C SER A 114 2.09 -15.45 -17.23
N ASP A 115 3.08 -14.56 -17.24
CA ASP A 115 4.48 -14.92 -16.99
C ASP A 115 4.68 -15.42 -15.56
N TYR A 116 4.13 -14.73 -14.56
CA TYR A 116 4.17 -15.17 -13.17
C TYR A 116 3.56 -16.56 -13.00
N LYS A 117 2.36 -16.77 -13.54
CA LYS A 117 1.67 -18.06 -13.52
C LYS A 117 2.52 -19.17 -14.15
N ARG A 118 3.08 -18.92 -15.34
CA ARG A 118 3.95 -19.88 -16.04
C ARG A 118 5.14 -20.28 -15.18
N ARG A 119 5.81 -19.30 -14.54
CA ARG A 119 6.97 -19.57 -13.69
C ARG A 119 6.63 -20.35 -12.43
N LEU A 120 5.47 -20.09 -11.82
CA LEU A 120 4.97 -20.91 -10.70
C LEU A 120 4.85 -22.39 -11.12
N GLU A 121 4.20 -22.64 -12.26
CA GLU A 121 3.96 -23.99 -12.78
C GLU A 121 5.28 -24.69 -13.17
N GLU A 122 6.19 -23.99 -13.87
CA GLU A 122 7.50 -24.50 -14.26
C GLU A 122 8.38 -24.90 -13.06
N LYS A 123 8.21 -24.21 -11.93
CA LYS A 123 8.95 -24.47 -10.68
C LYS A 123 8.20 -25.37 -9.69
N GLY A 124 7.00 -25.81 -10.05
CA GLY A 124 6.22 -26.76 -9.26
C GLY A 124 5.46 -26.16 -8.07
N TYR A 125 5.30 -24.83 -8.01
CA TYR A 125 4.48 -24.16 -7.00
C TYR A 125 2.98 -24.25 -7.34
N GLY A 126 2.15 -24.05 -6.32
CA GLY A 126 0.72 -23.88 -6.49
C GLY A 126 0.36 -22.52 -7.08
N LEU A 127 -0.89 -22.37 -7.48
CA LEU A 127 -1.43 -21.10 -7.99
C LEU A 127 -2.07 -20.23 -6.90
N ARG A 128 -1.84 -20.56 -5.62
CA ARG A 128 -2.47 -19.86 -4.49
C ARG A 128 -2.02 -18.40 -4.45
N SER A 129 -0.73 -18.14 -4.60
CA SER A 129 -0.16 -16.79 -4.67
C SER A 129 -0.68 -15.99 -5.87
N TYR A 130 -0.81 -16.61 -7.05
CA TYR A 130 -1.41 -16.01 -8.23
C TYR A 130 -2.86 -15.55 -8.00
N TYR A 131 -3.70 -16.43 -7.44
CA TYR A 131 -5.08 -16.05 -7.13
C TYR A 131 -5.19 -15.06 -5.96
N SER A 132 -4.22 -15.04 -5.04
CA SER A 132 -4.13 -14.01 -3.99
C SER A 132 -3.98 -12.61 -4.60
N LYS A 133 -3.10 -12.46 -5.61
CA LYS A 133 -2.94 -11.18 -6.32
C LYS A 133 -4.23 -10.72 -7.02
N LEU A 134 -4.92 -11.63 -7.70
CA LEU A 134 -6.21 -11.32 -8.34
C LEU A 134 -7.31 -10.99 -7.33
N LEU A 135 -7.29 -11.63 -6.16
CA LEU A 135 -8.18 -11.33 -5.05
C LEU A 135 -7.92 -9.92 -4.50
N HIS A 136 -6.65 -9.54 -4.29
CA HIS A 136 -6.28 -8.20 -3.82
C HIS A 136 -6.78 -7.11 -4.78
N GLU A 137 -6.61 -7.30 -6.09
CA GLU A 137 -7.15 -6.36 -7.08
C GLU A 137 -8.67 -6.30 -7.05
N ALA A 138 -9.36 -7.45 -7.04
CA ALA A 138 -10.82 -7.47 -6.98
C ALA A 138 -11.37 -6.79 -5.71
N LEU A 139 -10.69 -6.98 -4.57
CA LEU A 139 -11.04 -6.31 -3.32
C LEU A 139 -10.77 -4.80 -3.38
N GLY A 140 -9.66 -4.37 -3.98
CA GLY A 140 -9.32 -2.95 -4.16
C GLY A 140 -10.33 -2.23 -5.07
N GLN A 141 -10.83 -2.91 -6.09
CA GLN A 141 -11.91 -2.41 -6.94
C GLN A 141 -13.30 -2.51 -6.27
N LYS A 142 -13.43 -3.22 -5.15
CA LYS A 142 -14.71 -3.63 -4.56
C LYS A 142 -15.62 -4.35 -5.57
N GLU A 143 -15.03 -5.19 -6.42
CA GLU A 143 -15.73 -5.97 -7.43
C GLU A 143 -16.24 -7.29 -6.80
N PRO A 144 -17.55 -7.43 -6.52
CA PRO A 144 -18.03 -8.49 -5.63
C PRO A 144 -17.91 -9.91 -6.18
N GLU A 145 -18.11 -10.09 -7.50
CA GLU A 145 -18.14 -11.41 -8.12
C GLU A 145 -16.73 -12.01 -8.21
N GLY A 146 -15.76 -11.23 -8.67
CA GLY A 146 -14.34 -11.61 -8.67
C GLY A 146 -13.79 -11.74 -7.27
N SER A 147 -14.15 -10.85 -6.33
CA SER A 147 -13.72 -10.99 -4.93
C SER A 147 -14.16 -12.33 -4.34
N LYS A 148 -15.41 -12.77 -4.58
CA LYS A 148 -15.88 -14.09 -4.13
C LYS A 148 -15.18 -15.22 -4.86
N LYS A 149 -15.07 -15.13 -6.19
CA LYS A 149 -14.44 -16.16 -7.03
C LYS A 149 -12.99 -16.42 -6.63
N TYR A 150 -12.19 -15.38 -6.50
CA TYR A 150 -10.77 -15.53 -6.18
C TYR A 150 -10.55 -15.93 -4.72
N LEU A 151 -11.40 -15.48 -3.80
CA LEU A 151 -11.37 -15.96 -2.41
C LEU A 151 -11.62 -17.47 -2.32
N ASP A 152 -12.60 -17.98 -3.07
CA ASP A 152 -12.86 -19.42 -3.12
C ASP A 152 -11.69 -20.20 -3.73
N LEU A 153 -11.09 -19.68 -4.81
CA LEU A 153 -9.94 -20.29 -5.46
C LEU A 153 -8.73 -20.35 -4.52
N VAL A 154 -8.38 -19.24 -3.86
CA VAL A 154 -7.33 -19.20 -2.84
C VAL A 154 -7.61 -20.25 -1.78
N ASN A 155 -8.79 -20.23 -1.15
CA ASN A 155 -9.13 -21.16 -0.06
C ASN A 155 -9.17 -22.64 -0.48
N SER A 156 -9.36 -22.94 -1.77
CA SER A 156 -9.36 -24.31 -2.29
C SER A 156 -7.96 -24.90 -2.52
N LEU A 157 -6.91 -24.06 -2.53
CA LEU A 157 -5.54 -24.47 -2.84
C LEU A 157 -4.69 -24.62 -1.57
N PRO A 158 -3.73 -25.57 -1.55
CA PRO A 158 -2.82 -25.73 -0.41
C PRO A 158 -1.90 -24.51 -0.25
N ILE A 159 -1.41 -24.32 0.97
CA ILE A 159 -0.35 -23.35 1.28
C ILE A 159 0.98 -23.94 0.81
N ASP A 160 1.81 -23.10 0.20
CA ASP A 160 3.18 -23.37 -0.22
C ASP A 160 4.12 -22.22 0.20
N GLU A 161 5.38 -22.28 -0.19
CA GLU A 161 6.43 -21.33 0.17
C GLU A 161 6.19 -19.92 -0.39
N LEU A 162 5.39 -19.77 -1.44
CA LEU A 162 5.05 -18.48 -2.05
C LEU A 162 3.72 -17.91 -1.54
N SER A 163 3.05 -18.63 -0.64
CA SER A 163 1.81 -18.18 -0.03
C SER A 163 2.07 -17.08 0.98
N ASP A 164 1.15 -16.12 1.07
CA ASP A 164 1.27 -15.04 2.05
C ASP A 164 1.13 -15.60 3.48
N CYS A 165 1.69 -14.89 4.47
CA CYS A 165 1.62 -15.39 5.84
C CYS A 165 0.17 -15.48 6.33
N ARG A 166 -0.08 -16.34 7.33
CA ARG A 166 -1.45 -16.63 7.80
C ARG A 166 -2.21 -15.37 8.26
N ALA A 167 -1.50 -14.38 8.81
CA ALA A 167 -2.09 -13.11 9.18
C ALA A 167 -2.61 -12.34 7.94
N CYS A 168 -1.81 -12.24 6.87
CA CYS A 168 -2.19 -11.55 5.63
C CYS A 168 -3.38 -12.21 4.94
N GLU A 169 -3.44 -13.55 4.90
CA GLU A 169 -4.58 -14.25 4.31
C GLU A 169 -5.86 -14.01 5.12
N MET A 170 -5.76 -14.04 6.45
CA MET A 170 -6.91 -13.75 7.31
C MET A 170 -7.39 -12.30 7.16
N ASP A 171 -6.47 -11.34 7.05
CA ASP A 171 -6.79 -9.94 6.77
C ASP A 171 -7.49 -9.78 5.41
N THR A 172 -7.06 -10.53 4.40
CA THR A 172 -7.74 -10.56 3.10
C THR A 172 -9.20 -11.07 3.22
N GLU A 173 -9.44 -12.08 4.06
CA GLU A 173 -10.80 -12.53 4.38
C GLU A 173 -11.62 -11.50 5.16
N VAL A 174 -10.97 -10.73 6.06
CA VAL A 174 -11.61 -9.60 6.76
C VAL A 174 -11.97 -8.49 5.78
N ALA A 175 -11.06 -8.10 4.90
CA ALA A 175 -11.28 -7.08 3.87
C ALA A 175 -12.47 -7.43 2.96
N PHE A 176 -12.65 -8.71 2.62
CA PHE A 176 -13.84 -9.18 1.90
C PHE A 176 -15.15 -8.90 2.65
N LEU A 177 -15.18 -9.08 3.97
CA LEU A 177 -16.33 -8.78 4.82
C LEU A 177 -16.51 -7.27 5.01
N VAL A 178 -15.41 -6.52 5.13
CA VAL A 178 -15.42 -5.05 5.19
C VAL A 178 -16.05 -4.46 3.93
N ASN A 179 -15.70 -4.96 2.75
CA ASN A 179 -16.29 -4.53 1.49
C ASN A 179 -17.80 -4.81 1.37
N LYS A 180 -18.32 -5.79 2.12
CA LYS A 180 -19.76 -6.05 2.22
C LYS A 180 -20.49 -5.14 3.21
N GLY A 181 -19.76 -4.38 4.01
CA GLY A 181 -20.31 -3.52 5.06
C GLY A 181 -20.72 -4.28 6.33
N ASP A 182 -20.45 -5.58 6.44
CA ASP A 182 -20.86 -6.41 7.58
C ASP A 182 -19.85 -6.30 8.73
N PHE A 183 -20.03 -5.28 9.57
CA PHE A 183 -19.14 -5.03 10.70
C PHE A 183 -19.05 -6.21 11.66
N THR A 184 -20.17 -6.82 12.03
CA THR A 184 -20.19 -7.93 12.98
C THR A 184 -19.40 -9.13 12.46
N ALA A 185 -19.60 -9.52 11.20
CA ALA A 185 -18.86 -10.62 10.59
C ALA A 185 -17.37 -10.29 10.47
N ALA A 186 -17.01 -9.09 10.01
CA ALA A 186 -15.63 -8.66 9.86
C ALA A 186 -14.90 -8.65 11.22
N TYR A 187 -15.51 -8.06 12.25
CA TYR A 187 -14.94 -7.99 13.60
C TYR A 187 -14.76 -9.37 14.23
N HIS A 188 -15.73 -10.28 14.04
CA HIS A 188 -15.60 -11.66 14.51
C HIS A 188 -14.47 -12.40 13.78
N LYS A 189 -14.39 -12.26 12.45
CA LYS A 189 -13.34 -12.88 11.63
C LYS A 189 -11.94 -12.38 12.00
N ALA A 190 -11.81 -11.12 12.40
CA ALA A 190 -10.56 -10.50 12.79
C ALA A 190 -10.08 -10.87 14.21
N GLN A 191 -10.90 -11.51 15.06
CA GLN A 191 -10.54 -11.78 16.46
C GLN A 191 -9.17 -12.45 16.64
N PRO A 192 -8.76 -13.46 15.83
CA PRO A 192 -7.43 -14.05 15.99
C PRO A 192 -6.28 -13.06 15.73
N LEU A 193 -6.44 -12.13 14.78
CA LEU A 193 -5.48 -11.05 14.51
C LEU A 193 -5.43 -10.06 15.67
N LEU A 194 -6.61 -9.63 16.14
CA LEU A 194 -6.75 -8.70 17.24
C LEU A 194 -6.22 -9.26 18.57
N GLN A 195 -6.19 -10.58 18.72
CA GLN A 195 -5.64 -11.27 19.88
C GLN A 195 -4.18 -11.69 19.69
N LYS A 196 -3.53 -11.23 18.61
CA LYS A 196 -2.13 -11.54 18.26
C LYS A 196 -1.83 -13.05 18.19
N GLN A 197 -2.83 -13.87 17.84
CA GLN A 197 -2.64 -15.32 17.62
C GLN A 197 -1.78 -15.59 16.37
N TYR A 198 -1.81 -14.66 15.41
CA TYR A 198 -0.91 -14.59 14.26
C TYR A 198 -0.21 -13.24 14.25
N THR A 199 1.06 -13.23 13.84
CA THR A 199 1.88 -12.01 13.79
C THR A 199 2.26 -11.67 12.35
N CYS A 200 2.30 -10.38 12.05
CA CYS A 200 2.80 -9.80 10.82
C CYS A 200 3.14 -8.33 11.12
N ALA A 201 4.10 -7.77 10.38
CA ALA A 201 4.57 -6.41 10.60
C ALA A 201 3.45 -5.36 10.51
N HIS A 202 2.57 -5.47 9.50
CA HIS A 202 1.58 -4.42 9.19
C HIS A 202 0.11 -4.85 9.39
N VAL A 203 -0.20 -6.14 9.23
CA VAL A 203 -1.61 -6.60 9.24
C VAL A 203 -2.39 -6.16 10.49
N PRO A 204 -1.88 -6.31 11.73
CA PRO A 204 -2.66 -5.95 12.91
C PRO A 204 -3.16 -4.49 12.88
N VAL A 205 -2.29 -3.53 12.51
CA VAL A 205 -2.67 -2.12 12.43
C VAL A 205 -3.61 -1.83 11.27
N ILE A 206 -3.39 -2.46 10.10
CA ILE A 206 -4.28 -2.32 8.93
C ILE A 206 -5.70 -2.82 9.28
N THR A 207 -5.81 -4.02 9.87
CA THR A 207 -7.10 -4.59 10.27
C THR A 207 -7.81 -3.69 11.29
N LEU A 208 -7.09 -3.15 12.28
CA LEU A 208 -7.65 -2.24 13.28
C LEU A 208 -8.21 -0.97 12.63
N CYS A 209 -7.48 -0.35 11.70
CA CYS A 209 -7.93 0.85 10.99
C CYS A 209 -9.17 0.58 10.13
N GLN A 210 -9.21 -0.54 9.39
CA GLN A 210 -10.37 -0.94 8.59
C GLN A 210 -11.62 -1.16 9.43
N LEU A 211 -11.48 -1.87 10.55
CA LEU A 211 -12.60 -2.12 11.46
C LEU A 211 -13.06 -0.85 12.17
N CYS A 212 -12.14 0.04 12.54
CA CYS A 212 -12.47 1.33 13.14
C CYS A 212 -13.34 2.18 12.20
N TYR A 213 -12.92 2.33 10.94
CA TYR A 213 -13.70 3.01 9.92
C TYR A 213 -15.07 2.36 9.70
N LEU A 214 -15.10 1.03 9.56
CA LEU A 214 -16.35 0.30 9.34
C LEU A 214 -17.32 0.41 10.53
N ALA A 215 -16.80 0.43 11.76
CA ALA A 215 -17.59 0.61 12.98
C ALA A 215 -18.32 1.96 12.96
N VAL A 216 -17.63 3.06 12.63
CA VAL A 216 -18.26 4.38 12.47
C VAL A 216 -19.35 4.36 11.41
N LYS A 217 -19.09 3.73 10.27
CA LYS A 217 -20.09 3.60 9.18
C LYS A 217 -21.32 2.79 9.57
N ASN A 218 -21.21 1.94 10.58
CA ASN A 218 -22.31 1.13 11.11
C ASN A 218 -22.92 1.72 12.40
N ASN A 219 -22.52 2.93 12.83
CA ASN A 219 -22.93 3.56 14.09
C ASN A 219 -22.51 2.80 15.35
N GLU A 220 -21.48 1.96 15.27
CA GLU A 220 -20.90 1.19 16.38
C GLU A 220 -19.85 2.03 17.13
N ASN A 221 -20.26 3.22 17.60
CA ASN A 221 -19.35 4.27 18.07
C ASN A 221 -18.44 3.84 19.23
N GLU A 222 -18.97 3.14 20.23
CA GLU A 222 -18.16 2.65 21.36
C GLU A 222 -17.06 1.68 20.89
N LYS A 223 -17.39 0.82 19.92
CA LYS A 223 -16.44 -0.11 19.35
C LYS A 223 -15.41 0.59 18.46
N ALA A 224 -15.82 1.63 17.74
CA ALA A 224 -14.92 2.46 16.94
C ALA A 224 -13.85 3.13 17.81
N GLU A 225 -14.22 3.67 18.99
CA GLU A 225 -13.27 4.25 19.95
C GLU A 225 -12.25 3.22 20.46
N GLU A 226 -12.71 2.02 20.86
CA GLU A 226 -11.80 0.92 21.26
C GLU A 226 -10.87 0.52 20.09
N LEU A 227 -11.46 0.41 18.90
CA LEU A 227 -10.84 0.37 17.57
C LEU A 227 -9.61 1.26 17.47
N PHE A 228 -9.90 2.54 17.58
CA PHE A 228 -8.98 3.64 17.37
C PHE A 228 -7.83 3.65 18.39
N VAL A 229 -8.12 3.48 19.68
CA VAL A 229 -7.07 3.47 20.72
C VAL A 229 -6.01 2.41 20.41
N ARG A 230 -6.45 1.21 20.05
CA ARG A 230 -5.55 0.10 19.70
C ARG A 230 -4.80 0.35 18.40
N ALA A 231 -5.46 0.94 17.39
CA ALA A 231 -4.81 1.31 16.14
C ALA A 231 -3.71 2.36 16.37
N GLU A 232 -3.98 3.35 17.21
CA GLU A 232 -3.05 4.42 17.56
C GLU A 232 -1.83 3.90 18.32
N GLU A 233 -2.02 2.96 19.26
CA GLU A 233 -0.91 2.27 19.93
C GLU A 233 0.02 1.55 18.95
N GLU A 234 -0.54 0.80 17.99
CA GLU A 234 0.27 0.10 16.97
C GLU A 234 0.94 1.09 15.98
N LEU A 235 0.31 2.23 15.68
CA LEU A 235 0.91 3.27 14.84
C LEU A 235 2.11 3.96 15.51
N HIS A 236 2.07 4.14 16.83
CA HIS A 236 3.17 4.74 17.57
C HIS A 236 4.45 3.88 17.56
N GLU A 237 4.32 2.57 17.37
CA GLU A 237 5.48 1.68 17.18
C GLU A 237 6.03 1.70 15.74
N ARG A 238 5.40 2.46 14.83
CA ARG A 238 5.65 2.44 13.38
C ARG A 238 5.71 3.85 12.78
N GLU A 239 6.32 4.79 13.51
CA GLU A 239 6.33 6.22 13.15
C GLU A 239 7.08 6.54 11.85
N GLU A 240 7.81 5.60 11.26
CA GLU A 240 8.53 5.80 9.98
C GLU A 240 7.88 5.04 8.80
N ASP A 241 6.83 4.25 9.06
CA ASP A 241 6.20 3.41 8.05
C ASP A 241 5.17 4.19 7.22
N SER A 242 5.68 4.90 6.22
CA SER A 242 4.86 5.65 5.26
C SER A 242 3.87 4.78 4.46
N THR A 243 4.00 3.45 4.47
CA THR A 243 3.06 2.57 3.76
C THR A 243 1.66 2.55 4.38
N LEU A 244 1.54 2.95 5.65
CA LEU A 244 0.28 2.99 6.40
C LEU A 244 -0.62 4.19 6.07
N ILE A 245 -0.23 5.04 5.12
CA ILE A 245 -0.95 6.29 4.79
C ILE A 245 -2.43 6.07 4.42
N VAL A 246 -2.76 4.98 3.73
CA VAL A 246 -4.14 4.63 3.41
C VAL A 246 -4.93 4.27 4.67
N SER A 247 -4.30 3.52 5.59
CA SER A 247 -4.87 3.18 6.90
C SER A 247 -5.04 4.40 7.79
N ILE A 248 -4.11 5.35 7.73
CA ILE A 248 -4.21 6.64 8.41
C ILE A 248 -5.40 7.45 7.87
N GLY A 249 -5.62 7.44 6.55
CA GLY A 249 -6.80 8.07 5.94
C GLY A 249 -8.13 7.58 6.54
N LEU A 250 -8.24 6.26 6.78
CA LEU A 250 -9.40 5.67 7.46
C LEU A 250 -9.59 6.22 8.87
N LEU A 251 -8.49 6.38 9.64
CA LEU A 251 -8.54 6.96 10.97
C LEU A 251 -8.87 8.46 10.95
N ILE A 252 -8.40 9.22 9.95
CA ILE A 252 -8.77 10.63 9.77
C ILE A 252 -10.29 10.75 9.60
N VAL A 253 -10.93 9.88 8.83
CA VAL A 253 -12.40 9.88 8.71
C VAL A 253 -13.07 9.62 10.07
N PHE A 254 -12.61 8.60 10.82
CA PHE A 254 -13.08 8.34 12.19
C PHE A 254 -12.94 9.59 13.07
N LEU A 255 -11.78 10.25 13.04
CA LEU A 255 -11.51 11.44 13.85
C LEU A 255 -12.44 12.60 13.46
N PHE A 256 -12.79 12.78 12.20
CA PHE A 256 -13.73 13.85 11.82
C PHE A 256 -15.19 13.57 12.24
N HIS A 257 -15.55 12.30 12.48
CA HIS A 257 -16.82 11.94 13.09
C HIS A 257 -16.87 12.23 14.60
N ASN A 258 -15.77 11.98 15.33
CA ASN A 258 -15.79 11.93 16.79
C ASN A 258 -14.90 12.98 17.49
N HIS A 259 -13.76 13.32 16.90
CA HIS A 259 -12.64 14.08 17.50
C HIS A 259 -11.97 15.04 16.50
N LYS A 260 -12.73 15.98 15.92
CA LYS A 260 -12.29 16.81 14.78
C LYS A 260 -10.95 17.53 14.97
N GLU A 261 -10.68 18.08 16.15
CA GLU A 261 -9.40 18.77 16.43
C GLU A 261 -8.20 17.81 16.27
N LYS A 262 -8.30 16.59 16.80
CA LYS A 262 -7.30 15.53 16.59
C LYS A 262 -7.25 15.07 15.13
N GLY A 263 -8.37 15.13 14.41
CA GLY A 263 -8.42 14.90 12.96
C GLY A 263 -7.53 15.89 12.19
N TRP A 264 -7.54 17.17 12.55
CA TRP A 264 -6.66 18.18 11.96
C TRP A 264 -5.19 17.93 12.30
N GLU A 265 -4.88 17.55 13.55
CA GLU A 265 -3.51 17.17 13.94
C GLU A 265 -2.99 15.98 13.11
N TYR A 266 -3.84 14.98 12.86
CA TYR A 266 -3.49 13.83 12.02
C TYR A 266 -3.24 14.23 10.55
N ILE A 267 -4.08 15.12 10.00
CA ILE A 267 -3.85 15.65 8.66
C ILE A 267 -2.48 16.31 8.60
N GLU A 268 -2.18 17.27 9.49
CA GLU A 268 -0.91 17.99 9.50
C GLU A 268 0.29 17.04 9.62
N LYS A 269 0.22 16.08 10.56
CA LYS A 269 1.29 15.12 10.83
C LYS A 269 1.62 14.23 9.63
N TYR A 270 0.59 13.71 8.94
CA TYR A 270 0.76 12.66 7.93
C TYR A 270 0.69 13.15 6.49
N LEU A 271 0.35 14.41 6.25
CA LEU A 271 0.30 14.98 4.90
C LEU A 271 1.63 14.88 4.13
N PRO A 272 2.82 15.06 4.74
CA PRO A 272 4.08 14.85 4.02
C PRO A 272 4.20 13.46 3.40
N TRP A 273 3.65 12.41 4.03
CA TRP A 273 3.65 11.05 3.47
C TRP A 273 2.64 10.92 2.33
N ALA A 274 1.48 11.57 2.46
CA ALA A 274 0.48 11.59 1.40
C ALA A 274 0.98 12.26 0.11
N MET A 275 1.81 13.31 0.23
CA MET A 275 2.37 14.04 -0.92
C MET A 275 3.29 13.17 -1.80
N GLU A 276 3.83 12.10 -1.22
CA GLU A 276 4.66 11.11 -1.91
C GLU A 276 3.84 9.95 -2.48
N CYS A 277 2.54 9.87 -2.18
CA CYS A 277 1.66 8.89 -2.78
C CYS A 277 1.57 9.12 -4.28
N ARG A 278 1.62 8.01 -5.01
CA ARG A 278 1.22 7.92 -6.41
C ARG A 278 0.18 6.81 -6.53
N THR A 279 -0.26 6.56 -7.75
CA THR A 279 -1.04 5.36 -8.08
C THR A 279 -2.33 5.24 -7.24
N SER A 280 -2.78 4.04 -6.89
CA SER A 280 -4.05 3.83 -6.16
C SER A 280 -4.04 4.44 -4.75
N ARG A 281 -2.88 4.57 -4.11
CA ARG A 281 -2.76 5.16 -2.76
C ARG A 281 -3.18 6.63 -2.75
N GLU A 282 -2.83 7.37 -3.80
CA GLU A 282 -3.25 8.78 -3.95
C GLU A 282 -4.77 8.88 -4.11
N PHE A 283 -5.40 7.96 -4.85
CA PHE A 283 -6.86 7.88 -4.93
C PHE A 283 -7.48 7.65 -3.54
N PHE A 284 -7.07 6.60 -2.83
CA PHE A 284 -7.68 6.26 -1.54
C PHE A 284 -7.48 7.34 -0.49
N PHE A 285 -6.27 7.88 -0.36
CA PHE A 285 -6.03 8.98 0.57
C PHE A 285 -6.88 10.21 0.24
N SER A 286 -6.95 10.61 -1.04
CA SER A 286 -7.77 11.75 -1.46
C SER A 286 -9.26 11.52 -1.23
N GLN A 287 -9.75 10.29 -1.43
CA GLN A 287 -11.13 9.92 -1.11
C GLN A 287 -11.42 10.09 0.39
N TYR A 288 -10.56 9.55 1.26
CA TYR A 288 -10.76 9.65 2.71
C TYR A 288 -10.62 11.08 3.22
N MET A 289 -9.70 11.87 2.65
CA MET A 289 -9.60 13.30 2.94
C MET A 289 -10.87 14.05 2.56
N ALA A 290 -11.39 13.84 1.36
CA ALA A 290 -12.64 14.48 0.92
C ALA A 290 -13.82 14.05 1.82
N GLU A 291 -13.88 12.79 2.20
CA GLU A 291 -14.91 12.26 3.11
C GLU A 291 -14.83 12.89 4.50
N ALA A 292 -13.64 12.97 5.10
CA ALA A 292 -13.42 13.59 6.39
C ALA A 292 -13.77 15.08 6.37
N LEU A 293 -13.24 15.83 5.39
CA LEU A 293 -13.46 17.27 5.26
C LEU A 293 -14.93 17.63 5.02
N LYS A 294 -15.71 16.75 4.38
CA LYS A 294 -17.17 16.92 4.20
C LYS A 294 -17.91 16.98 5.54
N LEU A 295 -17.38 16.36 6.60
CA LEU A 295 -17.98 16.35 7.95
C LEU A 295 -17.73 17.64 8.73
N GLU A 296 -16.88 18.53 8.23
CA GLU A 296 -16.62 19.83 8.82
C GLU A 296 -17.43 20.96 8.16
N ASP A 297 -17.67 22.04 8.91
CA ASP A 297 -18.25 23.26 8.37
C ASP A 297 -17.41 23.81 7.21
N GLN A 298 -18.00 23.83 6.02
CA GLN A 298 -17.34 24.23 4.78
C GLN A 298 -16.95 25.72 4.76
N GLU A 299 -17.62 26.54 5.57
CA GLU A 299 -17.32 27.97 5.69
C GLU A 299 -16.28 28.28 6.78
N LYS A 300 -15.88 27.29 7.59
CA LYS A 300 -14.85 27.43 8.61
C LYS A 300 -13.49 27.68 7.96
N GLU A 301 -12.75 28.61 8.56
CA GLU A 301 -11.32 28.79 8.31
C GLU A 301 -10.54 28.00 9.36
N VAL A 302 -9.50 27.30 8.92
CA VAL A 302 -8.60 26.52 9.78
C VAL A 302 -7.17 26.96 9.57
N THR A 303 -6.38 26.94 10.65
CA THR A 303 -4.93 27.05 10.56
C THR A 303 -4.35 25.65 10.40
N LEU A 304 -3.56 25.44 9.35
CA LEU A 304 -2.99 24.13 9.02
C LEU A 304 -1.62 24.31 8.36
N GLU A 305 -0.58 23.66 8.87
CA GLU A 305 0.74 23.71 8.25
C GLU A 305 0.80 22.73 7.06
N LEU A 306 0.62 23.25 5.85
CA LEU A 306 0.79 22.47 4.62
C LEU A 306 2.28 22.43 4.23
N PRO A 307 2.79 21.29 3.70
CA PRO A 307 4.11 21.25 3.07
C PRO A 307 4.24 22.32 1.98
N HIS A 308 5.45 22.88 1.81
CA HIS A 308 5.70 23.93 0.82
C HIS A 308 5.37 23.50 -0.62
N GLU A 309 5.51 22.20 -0.91
CA GLU A 309 5.21 21.59 -2.19
C GLU A 309 3.71 21.35 -2.41
N HIS A 310 2.88 21.51 -1.38
CA HIS A 310 1.44 21.29 -1.48
C HIS A 310 0.81 22.37 -2.38
N PRO A 311 -0.03 22.01 -3.37
CA PRO A 311 -0.57 22.97 -4.34
C PRO A 311 -1.39 24.13 -3.75
N LEU A 312 -1.99 23.91 -2.58
CA LEU A 312 -2.73 24.94 -1.84
C LEU A 312 -1.87 25.77 -0.90
N TYR A 313 -0.57 25.48 -0.73
CA TYR A 313 0.27 26.17 0.26
C TYR A 313 0.20 27.69 0.17
N THR A 314 -0.02 28.34 1.32
CA THR A 314 0.13 29.78 1.49
C THR A 314 0.94 30.07 2.75
N SER A 315 1.70 31.17 2.75
CA SER A 315 2.48 31.60 3.92
C SER A 315 1.62 32.02 5.12
N ALA A 316 0.31 32.20 4.93
CA ALA A 316 -0.62 32.55 6.00
C ALA A 316 -1.08 31.31 6.79
N ALA A 317 -0.91 30.11 6.23
CA ALA A 317 -1.37 28.83 6.82
C ALA A 317 -2.88 28.78 7.15
N ILE A 318 -3.69 29.69 6.59
CA ILE A 318 -5.14 29.74 6.82
C ILE A 318 -5.86 29.28 5.56
N TYR A 319 -6.76 28.32 5.71
CA TYR A 319 -7.51 27.72 4.60
C TYR A 319 -8.98 27.63 4.93
N LYS A 320 -9.82 27.91 3.93
CA LYS A 320 -11.24 27.56 4.01
C LYS A 320 -11.38 26.05 3.84
N VAL A 321 -12.13 25.39 4.72
CA VAL A 321 -12.36 23.93 4.66
C VAL A 321 -12.86 23.51 3.28
N LYS A 322 -13.74 24.32 2.68
CA LYS A 322 -14.24 24.09 1.31
C LYS A 322 -13.15 23.95 0.26
N ASP A 323 -12.09 24.76 0.33
CA ASP A 323 -11.02 24.75 -0.68
C ASP A 323 -10.17 23.48 -0.56
N LEU A 324 -9.91 23.03 0.68
CA LEU A 324 -9.27 21.75 0.96
C LEU A 324 -10.14 20.58 0.44
N TYR A 325 -11.44 20.58 0.76
CA TYR A 325 -12.38 19.57 0.29
C TYR A 325 -12.42 19.50 -1.24
N ASP A 326 -12.61 20.64 -1.90
CA ASP A 326 -12.71 20.70 -3.36
C ASP A 326 -11.43 20.22 -4.05
N PHE A 327 -10.25 20.44 -3.44
CA PHE A 327 -8.97 19.93 -3.94
C PHE A 327 -8.89 18.40 -3.88
N TYR A 328 -9.07 17.82 -2.68
CA TYR A 328 -8.98 16.35 -2.51
C TYR A 328 -10.09 15.61 -3.26
N TYR A 329 -11.29 16.19 -3.31
CA TYR A 329 -12.39 15.62 -4.09
C TYR A 329 -12.06 15.56 -5.59
N LYS A 330 -11.52 16.65 -6.16
CA LYS A 330 -11.11 16.68 -7.58
C LYS A 330 -9.97 15.71 -7.86
N GLN A 331 -9.00 15.61 -6.95
CA GLN A 331 -7.90 14.64 -7.05
C GLN A 331 -8.43 13.20 -7.06
N ALA A 332 -9.31 12.85 -6.12
CA ALA A 332 -9.95 11.54 -6.06
C ALA A 332 -10.78 11.26 -7.33
N GLN A 333 -11.53 12.24 -7.82
CA GLN A 333 -12.35 12.10 -9.03
C GLN A 333 -11.48 11.87 -10.28
N ARG A 334 -10.36 12.59 -10.42
CA ARG A 334 -9.42 12.40 -11.53
C ARG A 334 -8.84 10.99 -11.51
N ASN A 335 -8.36 10.54 -10.35
CA ASN A 335 -7.74 9.22 -10.23
C ASN A 335 -8.77 8.11 -10.46
N ALA A 336 -9.98 8.25 -9.91
CA ALA A 336 -11.08 7.31 -10.16
C ALA A 336 -11.35 7.14 -11.65
N ALA A 337 -11.44 8.25 -12.40
CA ALA A 337 -11.67 8.22 -13.84
C ALA A 337 -10.57 7.48 -14.59
N GLN A 338 -9.30 7.64 -14.21
CA GLN A 338 -8.18 6.92 -14.83
C GLN A 338 -8.26 5.41 -14.61
N PHE A 339 -8.58 4.95 -13.39
CA PHE A 339 -8.75 3.52 -13.13
C PHE A 339 -9.97 2.94 -13.84
N ASP A 340 -11.09 3.66 -13.81
CA ASP A 340 -12.33 3.25 -14.45
C ASP A 340 -12.15 3.13 -15.99
N GLU A 341 -11.43 4.08 -16.59
CA GLU A 341 -11.04 4.03 -18.00
C GLU A 341 -10.13 2.84 -18.30
N ARG A 342 -9.06 2.64 -17.52
CA ARG A 342 -8.16 1.47 -17.68
C ARG A 342 -8.93 0.16 -17.59
N ASN A 343 -9.82 0.04 -16.60
CA ASN A 343 -10.51 -1.20 -16.27
C ASN A 343 -11.78 -1.44 -17.11
N GLY A 344 -12.25 -0.44 -17.86
CA GLY A 344 -13.51 -0.53 -18.60
C GLY A 344 -14.74 -0.69 -17.69
N ASN A 345 -14.70 -0.13 -16.48
CA ASN A 345 -15.79 -0.20 -15.50
C ASN A 345 -16.02 1.16 -14.81
N SER A 346 -16.75 1.20 -13.70
CA SER A 346 -17.00 2.43 -12.94
C SER A 346 -16.77 2.25 -11.43
N ASN A 347 -15.95 1.26 -11.07
CA ASN A 347 -15.81 0.79 -9.70
C ASN A 347 -15.25 1.88 -8.78
N PHE A 348 -14.19 2.59 -9.20
CA PHE A 348 -13.59 3.64 -8.37
C PHE A 348 -14.49 4.86 -8.25
N SER A 349 -15.20 5.25 -9.31
CA SER A 349 -16.19 6.32 -9.24
C SER A 349 -17.36 5.98 -8.33
N ILE A 350 -17.82 4.72 -8.32
CA ILE A 350 -18.86 4.25 -7.40
C ILE A 350 -18.35 4.31 -5.96
N GLN A 351 -17.11 3.88 -5.70
CA GLN A 351 -16.50 3.96 -4.37
C GLN A 351 -16.45 5.39 -3.85
N LEU A 352 -15.97 6.34 -4.65
CA LEU A 352 -15.92 7.76 -4.29
C LEU A 352 -17.32 8.31 -3.99
N LYS A 353 -18.32 7.96 -4.82
CA LYS A 353 -19.71 8.39 -4.61
C LYS A 353 -20.31 7.83 -3.33
N GLN A 354 -20.02 6.57 -3.00
CA GLN A 354 -20.50 5.92 -1.77
C GLN A 354 -19.83 6.47 -0.52
N ALA A 355 -18.53 6.77 -0.58
CA ALA A 355 -17.81 7.41 0.53
C ALA A 355 -18.41 8.79 0.87
N LEU A 356 -18.92 9.49 -0.16
CA LEU A 356 -19.46 10.84 -0.05
C LEU A 356 -20.99 10.89 -0.06
N SER A 357 -21.70 9.78 0.05
CA SER A 357 -23.16 9.78 0.28
C SER A 357 -23.42 9.91 1.77
#